data_AF-A0A183LV24-F1
#
_entry.id   AF-A0A183LV24-F1
#
_cell.length_a   1.000
_cell.length_b   1.000
_cell.length_c   1.000
_cell.angle_alpha   90.00
_cell.angle_beta   90.00
_cell.angle_gamma   90.00
#
_symmetry.space_group_name_H-M   'P 1'
#
loop_
_entity.id
_entity.type
_entity.pdbx_description
1 polymer ?
#
loop_
_entity_poly.entity_id
_entity_poly.type
_entity_poly.pdbx_seq_one_letter_code
_entity_poly.pdbx_strand_id
1 'polypeptide(L)'
;MPIHRHIKNVVHNYTDAERKVREATSNDPWGPSSTLMAEIADKTHNVMAFTEIMQMIWRRLNDKSKNWRHVYKALVLLEYLSKTGSDKVATQCRENIHSIETLRNINHDQDNESIKIHVLP
;
A
#
# COMPACT_ATOMS: atom_id res chain seq x y z
N MET A 1 -12.70 -13.12 15.38
CA MET A 1 -12.35 -12.46 14.09
C MET A 1 -13.59 -11.77 13.54
N PRO A 2 -13.73 -10.44 13.60
CA PRO A 2 -15.04 -9.85 13.37
C PRO A 2 -15.30 -9.71 11.87
N ILE A 3 -16.32 -10.46 11.43
CA ILE A 3 -17.27 -10.34 10.30
C ILE A 3 -17.24 -9.01 9.50
N HIS A 4 -16.90 -7.90 10.13
CA HIS A 4 -16.85 -6.56 9.56
C HIS A 4 -15.91 -6.41 8.35
N ARG A 5 -14.81 -7.21 8.27
CA ARG A 5 -13.89 -7.19 7.11
C ARG A 5 -14.51 -7.87 5.88
N HIS A 6 -15.36 -8.87 6.06
CA HIS A 6 -16.06 -9.52 4.95
C HIS A 6 -17.16 -8.65 4.35
N ILE A 7 -17.96 -7.97 5.18
CA ILE A 7 -19.06 -7.10 4.69
C ILE A 7 -18.52 -5.94 3.85
N LYS A 8 -17.39 -5.33 4.24
CA LYS A 8 -16.78 -4.24 3.45
C LYS A 8 -16.30 -4.68 2.07
N ASN A 9 -16.00 -5.96 1.87
CA ASN A 9 -15.62 -6.48 0.55
C ASN A 9 -16.83 -6.69 -0.36
N VAL A 10 -18.00 -7.03 0.20
CA VAL A 10 -19.25 -7.26 -0.57
C VAL A 10 -19.88 -5.93 -1.03
N VAL A 11 -19.75 -4.85 -0.24
CA VAL A 11 -20.38 -3.55 -0.56
C VAL A 11 -19.67 -2.79 -1.69
N HIS A 12 -18.40 -3.10 -2.00
CA HIS A 12 -17.62 -2.40 -3.05
C HIS A 12 -17.22 -3.28 -4.24
N ASN A 13 -17.58 -4.57 -4.23
CA ASN A 13 -17.26 -5.55 -5.28
C ASN A 13 -15.80 -5.49 -5.78
N TYR A 14 -14.84 -5.37 -4.86
CA TYR A 14 -13.42 -5.25 -5.21
C TYR A 14 -12.93 -6.49 -5.95
N THR A 15 -12.20 -6.28 -7.03
CA THR A 15 -11.61 -7.36 -7.81
C THR A 15 -10.58 -8.14 -7.00
N ASP A 16 -10.18 -9.32 -7.48
CA ASP A 16 -9.11 -10.07 -6.86
C ASP A 16 -7.79 -9.27 -6.78
N ALA A 17 -7.50 -8.49 -7.82
CA ALA A 17 -6.31 -7.65 -7.88
C ALA A 17 -6.37 -6.52 -6.83
N GLU A 18 -7.50 -5.82 -6.74
CA GLU A 18 -7.71 -4.77 -5.74
C GLU A 18 -7.63 -5.31 -4.30
N ARG A 19 -8.21 -6.49 -4.05
CA ARG A 19 -8.16 -7.12 -2.72
C ARG A 19 -6.72 -7.41 -2.28
N LYS A 20 -5.89 -7.95 -3.18
CA LYS A 20 -4.47 -8.22 -2.88
C LYS A 20 -3.68 -6.95 -2.61
N VAL A 21 -3.86 -5.89 -3.40
CA VAL A 21 -3.20 -4.61 -3.13
C VAL A 21 -3.65 -4.02 -1.80
N ARG A 22 -4.94 -4.10 -1.46
CA ARG A 22 -5.45 -3.62 -0.17
C ARG A 22 -4.88 -4.40 1.02
N GLU A 23 -4.64 -5.69 0.84
CA GLU A 23 -3.99 -6.54 1.83
C GLU A 23 -2.51 -6.20 2.00
N ALA A 24 -1.76 -6.08 0.89
CA ALA A 24 -0.36 -5.68 0.91
C ALA A 24 -0.13 -4.29 1.52
N THR A 25 -1.14 -3.41 1.41
CA THR A 25 -1.12 -2.03 1.91
C THR A 25 -2.00 -1.85 3.16
N SER A 26 -2.20 -2.90 3.96
CA SER A 26 -2.98 -2.82 5.22
C SER A 26 -2.30 -1.93 6.26
N ASN A 27 -3.04 -1.53 7.29
CA ASN A 27 -2.49 -0.77 8.44
C ASN A 27 -1.81 -1.67 9.50
N ASP A 28 -1.59 -2.94 9.20
CA ASP A 28 -0.89 -3.86 10.11
C ASP A 28 0.55 -3.36 10.36
N PRO A 29 1.18 -3.63 11.52
CA PRO A 29 2.50 -3.10 11.83
C PRO A 29 3.64 -3.74 11.03
N TRP A 30 3.41 -4.89 10.36
CA TRP A 30 4.40 -5.60 9.53
C TRP A 30 4.25 -5.28 8.04
N GLY A 31 5.33 -5.40 7.27
CA GLY A 31 5.32 -5.22 5.81
C GLY A 31 4.56 -6.32 5.04
N PRO A 32 4.24 -6.11 3.75
CA PRO A 32 3.64 -7.16 2.92
C PRO A 32 4.57 -8.37 2.80
N SER A 33 4.01 -9.57 2.72
CA SER A 33 4.80 -10.77 2.48
C SER A 33 5.34 -10.79 1.04
N SER A 34 6.52 -11.38 0.84
CA SER A 34 7.12 -11.54 -0.48
C SER A 34 6.23 -12.33 -1.43
N THR A 35 5.58 -13.39 -0.94
CA THR A 35 4.63 -14.20 -1.71
C THR A 35 3.48 -13.34 -2.25
N LEU A 36 2.88 -12.50 -1.41
CA LEU A 36 1.78 -11.63 -1.83
C LEU A 36 2.24 -10.59 -2.86
N MET A 37 3.43 -10.01 -2.68
CA MET A 37 3.99 -9.07 -3.66
C MET A 37 4.29 -9.77 -5.01
N ALA A 38 4.78 -11.00 -4.98
CA ALA A 38 5.03 -11.80 -6.19
C ALA A 38 3.72 -12.12 -6.93
N GLU A 39 2.65 -12.49 -6.23
CA GLU A 39 1.33 -12.71 -6.85
C GLU A 39 0.77 -11.43 -7.49
N ILE A 40 0.97 -10.27 -6.86
CA ILE A 40 0.56 -8.99 -7.44
C ILE A 40 1.41 -8.67 -8.67
N ALA A 41 2.73 -8.92 -8.62
CA ALA A 41 3.64 -8.71 -9.74
C ALA A 41 3.22 -9.51 -10.97
N ASP A 42 2.93 -10.80 -10.82
CA ASP A 42 2.44 -11.65 -11.91
C ASP A 42 1.15 -11.10 -12.55
N LYS A 43 0.23 -10.61 -11.72
CA LYS A 43 -1.03 -10.00 -12.20
C LYS A 43 -0.83 -8.72 -13.01
N THR A 44 0.28 -8.00 -12.84
CA THR A 44 0.54 -6.78 -13.63
C THR A 44 0.74 -7.04 -15.12
N HIS A 45 0.89 -8.29 -15.56
CA HIS A 45 0.94 -8.66 -16.98
C HIS A 45 -0.45 -8.69 -17.64
N ASN A 46 -1.53 -8.80 -16.85
CA ASN A 46 -2.90 -8.66 -17.35
C ASN A 46 -3.30 -7.19 -17.40
N VAL A 47 -3.83 -6.72 -18.54
CA VAL A 47 -4.12 -5.29 -18.77
C VAL A 47 -5.19 -4.72 -17.82
N MET A 48 -6.24 -5.49 -17.53
CA MET A 48 -7.30 -5.06 -16.62
C MET A 48 -6.78 -5.02 -15.19
N ALA A 49 -6.14 -6.10 -14.73
CA ALA A 49 -5.58 -6.18 -13.39
C ALA A 49 -4.47 -5.12 -13.16
N PHE A 50 -3.63 -4.86 -14.16
CA PHE A 50 -2.64 -3.77 -14.11
C PHE A 50 -3.30 -2.43 -13.79
N THR A 51 -4.38 -2.10 -14.51
CA THR A 51 -5.09 -0.83 -14.32
C THR A 51 -5.64 -0.71 -12.90
N GLU A 52 -6.27 -1.78 -12.41
CA GLU A 52 -6.83 -1.85 -11.05
C GLU A 52 -5.75 -1.77 -9.96
N ILE A 53 -4.64 -2.49 -10.14
CA ILE A 53 -3.49 -2.50 -9.21
C ILE A 53 -2.92 -1.09 -9.09
N MET A 54 -2.60 -0.46 -10.22
CA MET A 54 -1.96 0.85 -10.23
C MET A 54 -2.91 1.93 -9.68
N GLN A 55 -4.20 1.91 -10.05
CA GLN A 55 -5.19 2.83 -9.48
C GLN A 55 -5.30 2.71 -7.95
N MET A 56 -5.30 1.49 -7.41
CA MET A 56 -5.34 1.28 -5.96
C MET A 56 -4.05 1.76 -5.29
N ILE A 57 -2.87 1.50 -5.87
CA ILE A 57 -1.59 2.00 -5.35
C ILE A 57 -1.60 3.52 -5.30
N TRP A 58 -1.99 4.21 -6.39
CA TRP A 58 -2.06 5.68 -6.40
C TRP A 58 -3.05 6.24 -5.37
N ARG A 59 -4.18 5.57 -5.16
CA ARG A 59 -5.12 5.92 -4.08
C ARG A 59 -4.45 5.83 -2.71
N ARG A 60 -3.67 4.77 -2.47
CA ARG A 60 -2.94 4.56 -1.21
C ARG A 60 -1.83 5.56 -0.99
N LEU A 61 -1.13 5.97 -2.04
CA LEU A 61 -0.09 6.99 -1.97
C LEU A 61 -0.64 8.38 -1.61
N ASN A 62 -1.91 8.64 -1.90
CA ASN A 62 -2.62 9.87 -1.57
C ASN A 62 -3.44 9.79 -0.26
N ASP A 63 -3.25 8.74 0.55
CA ASP A 63 -3.92 8.65 1.85
C ASP A 63 -3.46 9.75 2.81
N LYS A 64 -4.35 10.19 3.72
CA LYS A 64 -4.05 11.22 4.73
C LYS A 64 -2.94 10.76 5.70
N SER A 65 -2.22 11.71 6.31
CA SER A 65 -1.10 11.47 7.25
C SER A 65 -1.38 10.43 8.34
N LYS A 66 -2.61 10.40 8.89
CA LYS A 66 -3.03 9.39 9.88
C LYS A 66 -2.95 7.93 9.40
N ASN A 67 -2.90 7.72 8.08
CA ASN A 67 -2.83 6.42 7.41
C ASN A 67 -1.44 6.19 6.79
N TRP A 68 -0.38 6.74 7.38
CA TRP A 68 0.99 6.66 6.84
C TRP A 68 1.45 5.24 6.47
N ARG A 69 1.01 4.19 7.18
CA ARG A 69 1.37 2.80 6.84
C ARG A 69 0.84 2.38 5.47
N HIS A 70 -0.33 2.87 5.07
CA HIS A 70 -0.87 2.65 3.73
C HIS A 70 0.06 3.26 2.68
N VAL A 71 0.48 4.51 2.88
CA VAL A 71 1.39 5.24 1.97
C VAL A 71 2.74 4.52 1.90
N TYR A 72 3.34 4.22 3.05
CA TYR A 72 4.63 3.54 3.16
C TYR A 72 4.61 2.17 2.48
N LYS A 73 3.62 1.32 2.79
CA LYS A 73 3.55 -0.01 2.18
C LYS A 73 3.18 0.04 0.70
N ALA A 74 2.46 1.06 0.25
CA ALA A 74 2.22 1.29 -1.18
C ALA A 74 3.52 1.64 -1.91
N LEU A 75 4.41 2.42 -1.29
CA LEU A 75 5.76 2.68 -1.84
C LEU A 75 6.60 1.40 -1.90
N VAL A 76 6.60 0.59 -0.83
CA VAL A 76 7.31 -0.71 -0.80
C VAL A 76 6.80 -1.64 -1.91
N LEU A 77 5.47 -1.75 -2.07
CA LEU A 77 4.88 -2.55 -3.12
C LEU A 77 5.24 -1.99 -4.51
N LEU A 78 5.15 -0.68 -4.72
CA LEU A 78 5.47 -0.04 -6.00
C LEU A 78 6.94 -0.26 -6.40
N GLU A 79 7.86 -0.16 -5.44
CA GLU A 79 9.28 -0.46 -5.64
C GLU A 79 9.47 -1.92 -6.10
N TYR A 80 8.85 -2.88 -5.42
CA TYR A 80 8.92 -4.29 -5.80
C TYR A 80 8.38 -4.51 -7.22
N LEU A 81 7.19 -4.00 -7.50
CA LEU A 81 6.55 -4.13 -8.81
C LEU A 81 7.37 -3.47 -9.93
N SER A 82 8.06 -2.37 -9.67
CA SER A 82 8.94 -1.73 -10.66
C SER A 82 10.12 -2.61 -11.07
N LYS A 83 10.52 -3.56 -10.22
CA LYS A 83 11.66 -4.46 -10.42
C LYS A 83 11.25 -5.83 -10.97
N THR A 84 10.05 -6.30 -10.63
CA THR A 84 9.63 -7.69 -10.91
C THR A 84 8.31 -7.82 -11.66
N GLY A 85 7.55 -6.73 -11.81
CA GLY A 85 6.28 -6.72 -12.53
C GLY A 85 6.48 -6.44 -14.02
N SER A 86 5.40 -6.09 -14.71
CA SER A 86 5.45 -5.71 -16.12
C SER A 86 6.15 -4.37 -16.33
N ASP A 87 6.79 -4.19 -17.49
CA ASP A 87 7.51 -2.95 -17.87
C ASP A 87 6.61 -1.69 -17.84
N LYS A 88 5.29 -1.89 -17.91
CA LYS A 88 4.29 -0.83 -17.78
C LYS A 88 4.34 -0.17 -16.39
N VAL A 89 4.69 -0.92 -15.34
CA VAL A 89 4.83 -0.37 -13.98
C VAL A 89 5.95 0.67 -13.95
N ALA A 90 7.14 0.31 -14.44
CA ALA A 90 8.28 1.23 -14.51
C ALA A 90 7.98 2.45 -15.38
N THR A 91 7.24 2.25 -16.48
CA THR A 91 6.79 3.35 -17.36
C THR A 91 5.88 4.32 -16.64
N GLN A 92 4.84 3.82 -15.97
CA GLN A 92 3.91 4.68 -15.22
C GLN A 92 4.59 5.38 -14.04
N CYS A 93 5.57 4.74 -13.38
CA CYS A 93 6.36 5.38 -12.33
C CYS A 93 7.17 6.56 -12.88
N ARG A 94 7.81 6.39 -14.05
CA ARG A 94 8.56 7.48 -14.70
C ARG A 94 7.66 8.65 -15.09
N GLU A 95 6.47 8.36 -15.61
CA GLU A 95 5.49 9.40 -15.97
C GLU A 95 4.96 10.19 -14.76
N ASN A 96 4.99 9.58 -13.56
CA ASN A 96 4.46 10.16 -12.33
C ASN A 96 5.54 10.40 -11.27
N ILE A 97 6.80 10.54 -11.70
CA ILE A 97 7.95 10.58 -10.79
C ILE A 97 7.84 11.71 -9.77
N HIS A 98 7.36 12.88 -10.17
CA HIS A 98 7.18 14.02 -9.27
C HIS A 98 6.19 13.73 -8.14
N SER A 99 5.10 13.02 -8.43
CA SER A 99 4.13 12.60 -7.40
C SER A 99 4.80 11.70 -6.36
N ILE A 100 5.65 10.77 -6.80
CA ILE A 100 6.42 9.90 -5.89
C ILE A 100 7.46 10.71 -5.10
N GLU A 101 8.19 11.62 -5.74
CA GLU A 101 9.21 12.45 -5.11
C GLU A 101 8.65 13.32 -3.98
N THR A 102 7.41 13.81 -4.10
CA THR A 102 6.75 14.58 -3.03
C THR A 102 6.60 13.82 -1.72
N LEU A 103 6.59 12.47 -1.77
CA LEU A 103 6.42 11.62 -0.60
C LEU A 103 7.74 11.41 0.17
N ARG A 104 8.87 11.89 -0.36
CA ARG A 104 10.21 11.75 0.27
C ARG A 104 10.33 12.45 1.63
N ASN A 105 9.56 13.53 1.84
CA ASN A 105 9.66 14.39 3.03
C ASN A 105 8.46 14.26 3.97
N ILE A 106 7.76 13.12 3.95
CA ILE A 106 6.68 12.88 4.91
C ILE A 106 7.28 12.68 6.30
N ASN A 107 7.35 13.77 7.06
CA ASN A 107 7.70 13.73 8.48
C ASN A 107 6.50 13.17 9.24
N HIS A 108 6.72 12.03 9.89
CA HIS A 108 5.75 11.50 10.84
C HIS A 108 6.13 11.97 12.24
N ASP A 109 5.43 12.97 12.76
CA ASP A 109 5.48 13.30 14.18
C ASP A 109 4.78 12.17 14.95
N GLN A 110 5.55 11.15 15.37
CA GLN A 110 5.11 10.16 16.37
C GLN A 110 5.40 10.70 17.77
N ASP A 111 4.69 11.74 18.21
CA ASP A 111 4.79 12.18 19.61
C ASP A 111 3.40 12.43 20.19
N ASN A 112 2.78 11.37 20.71
CA ASN A 112 2.16 11.38 22.04
C ASN A 112 1.64 9.99 22.45
N GLU A 113 2.53 9.14 22.95
CA GLU A 113 2.16 8.30 24.09
C GLU A 113 3.41 8.11 24.93
N SER A 114 3.71 9.13 25.74
CA SER A 114 4.65 8.98 26.84
C SER A 114 4.15 7.86 27.73
N ILE A 115 4.78 6.70 27.64
CA ILE A 115 4.75 5.69 28.70
C ILE A 115 5.35 6.39 29.91
N LYS A 116 4.49 6.94 30.78
CA LYS A 116 4.84 7.31 32.14
C LYS A 116 5.23 6.03 32.85
N ILE A 117 6.50 5.63 32.71
CA ILE A 117 7.10 4.69 33.63
C ILE A 117 6.97 5.31 35.02
N HIS A 118 6.11 4.70 35.83
CA HIS A 118 6.07 4.92 37.27
C HIS A 118 7.46 4.57 37.80
N VAL A 119 8.33 5.57 37.96
CA VAL A 119 9.43 5.47 38.91
C VAL A 119 8.78 5.80 40.25
N LEU A 120 8.29 4.77 40.93
CA LEU A 120 7.96 4.87 42.34
C LEU A 120 9.27 5.08 43.14
N PRO A 121 9.22 5.87 44.22
CA PRO A 121 10.38 6.33 44.96
C PRO A 121 11.18 5.21 45.65
#